data_AF-A0AAE0ZEP6-F1
#
_entry.id   AF-A0AAE0ZEP6-F1
#
_cell.length_a   1.000
_cell.length_b   1.000
_cell.length_c   1.000
_cell.angle_alpha   90.00
_cell.angle_beta   90.00
_cell.angle_gamma   90.00
#
_symmetry.space_group_name_H-M   'P 1'
#
loop_
_entity.id
_entity.type
_entity.pdbx_description
1 polymer ?
#
loop_
_entity_poly.entity_id
_entity_poly.type
_entity_poly.pdbx_seq_one_letter_code
_entity_poly.pdbx_strand_id
1 'polypeptide(L)'
;MGQHAGRYDTSDYPREHPLHSVENKKVVRKMTDECAGRPIAEYVGMRPKMYSILEANGDKDIKKAKGVKRYVVEKHIRHEQYREALFKKKTFRHGMDVLRSERHHRRRLSVSV
;
A
#
# COMPACT_ATOMS: atom_id res chain seq x y z
N MET A 1 -10.72 19.39 -6.32
CA MET A 1 -9.66 19.83 -5.37
C MET A 1 -9.43 21.34 -5.39
N GLY A 2 -9.29 22.01 -6.55
CA GLY A 2 -8.96 23.45 -6.62
C GLY A 2 -9.86 24.41 -5.83
N GLN A 3 -11.18 24.18 -5.80
CA GLN A 3 -12.14 25.03 -5.06
C GLN A 3 -12.09 24.86 -3.53
N HIS A 4 -11.36 23.87 -3.02
CA HIS A 4 -11.24 23.55 -1.60
C HIS A 4 -9.78 23.36 -1.19
N ALA A 5 -8.86 24.13 -1.78
CA ALA A 5 -7.42 24.02 -1.54
C ALA A 5 -7.05 24.01 -0.05
N GLY A 6 -7.77 24.78 0.79
CA GLY A 6 -7.54 24.81 2.24
C GLY A 6 -7.92 23.55 3.02
N ARG A 7 -8.52 22.51 2.41
CA ARG A 7 -8.92 21.26 3.10
C ARG A 7 -7.98 20.08 2.86
N TYR A 8 -7.17 20.15 1.81
CA TYR A 8 -6.39 19.02 1.32
C TYR A 8 -4.88 19.30 1.42
N ASP A 9 -4.13 18.26 1.76
CA ASP A 9 -2.67 18.22 1.62
C ASP A 9 -2.34 17.61 0.25
N THR A 10 -1.93 18.45 -0.70
CA THR A 10 -1.50 18.06 -2.06
C THR A 10 0.01 18.15 -2.23
N SER A 11 0.76 18.19 -1.13
CA SER A 11 2.22 18.37 -1.16
C SER A 11 2.98 17.18 -1.75
N ASP A 12 2.35 16.01 -1.82
CA ASP A 12 2.91 14.79 -2.42
C ASP A 12 2.73 14.72 -3.95
N TYR A 13 2.02 15.68 -4.56
CA TYR A 13 1.82 15.70 -6.02
C TYR A 13 3.13 15.98 -6.76
N PRO A 14 3.27 15.57 -8.03
CA PRO A 14 4.40 15.98 -8.87
C PRO A 14 4.54 17.51 -8.88
N ARG A 15 5.78 18.03 -8.86
CA ARG A 15 6.02 19.48 -8.80
C ARG A 15 5.45 20.25 -9.98
N GLU A 16 5.31 19.58 -11.12
CA GLU A 16 4.75 20.11 -12.36
C GLU A 16 3.20 20.14 -12.33
N HIS A 17 2.57 19.53 -11.33
CA HIS A 17 1.11 19.42 -11.26
C HIS A 17 0.48 20.75 -10.85
N PRO A 18 -0.59 21.23 -11.52
CA PRO A 18 -1.24 22.52 -11.21
C PRO A 18 -1.78 22.68 -9.77
N LEU A 19 -1.91 21.56 -9.06
CA LEU A 19 -2.45 21.50 -7.69
C LEU A 19 -1.37 21.22 -6.64
N HIS A 20 -0.10 21.13 -7.02
CA HIS A 20 0.99 20.95 -6.07
C HIS A 20 1.13 22.19 -5.19
N SER A 21 0.90 22.04 -3.88
CA SER A 21 1.14 23.08 -2.88
C SER A 21 1.72 22.46 -1.62
N VAL A 22 2.68 23.16 -1.02
CA VAL A 22 3.36 22.73 0.23
C VAL A 22 2.67 23.33 1.47
N GLU A 23 1.70 24.22 1.30
CA GLU A 23 1.08 25.00 2.37
C GLU A 23 0.40 24.13 3.44
N ASN A 24 -0.24 23.03 3.05
CA ASN A 24 -0.95 22.13 3.97
C ASN A 24 -0.13 20.89 4.37
N LYS A 25 1.16 20.86 4.06
CA LYS A 25 2.01 19.68 4.26
C LYS A 25 2.02 19.25 5.73
N LYS A 26 1.53 18.03 6.00
CA LYS A 26 1.45 17.43 7.35
C LYS A 26 0.65 18.26 8.37
N VAL A 27 -0.25 19.12 7.92
CA VAL A 27 -1.15 19.88 8.81
C VAL A 27 -2.26 18.96 9.33
N VAL A 28 -2.47 18.97 10.64
CA VAL A 28 -3.48 18.14 11.30
C VAL A 28 -4.89 18.47 10.78
N ARG A 29 -5.76 17.46 10.65
CA ARG A 29 -7.13 17.55 10.10
C ARG A 29 -7.21 17.90 8.60
N LYS A 30 -6.11 17.89 7.84
CA LYS A 30 -6.16 17.94 6.37
C LYS A 30 -6.21 16.53 5.79
N MET A 31 -6.97 16.36 4.72
CA MET A 31 -7.01 15.09 3.98
C MET A 31 -5.85 15.04 3.00
N THR A 32 -5.04 13.98 3.04
CA THR A 32 -4.03 13.72 2.01
C THR A 32 -4.58 12.76 0.96
N ASP A 33 -4.06 12.85 -0.25
CA ASP A 33 -4.34 11.91 -1.32
C ASP A 33 -3.24 10.83 -1.37
N GLU A 34 -3.61 9.59 -1.00
CA GLU A 34 -2.68 8.45 -0.93
C GLU A 34 -2.03 8.08 -2.27
N CYS A 35 -2.68 8.41 -3.39
CA CYS A 35 -2.16 8.12 -4.73
C CYS A 35 -1.39 9.30 -5.34
N ALA A 36 -1.28 10.42 -4.61
CA ALA A 36 -0.52 11.60 -5.02
C ALA A 36 -0.86 12.06 -6.45
N GLY A 37 -2.16 12.11 -6.76
CA GLY A 37 -2.70 12.53 -8.04
C GLY A 37 -2.62 11.48 -9.16
N ARG A 38 -2.10 10.27 -8.90
CA ARG A 38 -2.01 9.21 -9.91
C ARG A 38 -3.34 8.44 -10.01
N PRO A 39 -3.93 8.31 -11.20
CA PRO A 39 -5.18 7.57 -11.38
C PRO A 39 -5.02 6.09 -11.01
N ILE A 40 -6.02 5.54 -10.32
CA ILE A 40 -6.10 4.13 -9.95
C ILE A 40 -6.71 3.35 -11.13
N ALA A 41 -6.03 2.28 -11.58
CA ALA A 41 -6.56 1.34 -12.56
C ALA A 41 -7.42 0.26 -11.90
N GLU A 42 -6.89 -0.36 -10.87
CA GLU A 42 -7.52 -1.50 -10.19
C GLU A 42 -7.26 -1.40 -8.68
N TYR A 43 -8.30 -1.67 -7.89
CA TYR A 43 -8.21 -1.76 -6.44
C TYR A 43 -8.72 -3.12 -5.98
N VAL A 44 -7.90 -3.82 -5.19
CA VAL A 44 -8.26 -5.10 -4.58
C VAL A 44 -8.07 -5.00 -3.08
N GLY A 45 -9.17 -5.00 -2.33
CA GLY A 45 -9.18 -4.94 -0.86
C GLY A 45 -9.74 -6.22 -0.26
N MET A 46 -8.97 -6.87 0.61
CA MET A 46 -9.40 -8.12 1.28
C MET A 46 -9.85 -7.88 2.73
N ARG A 47 -9.07 -7.11 3.49
CA ARG A 47 -9.35 -6.79 4.90
C ARG A 47 -8.74 -5.43 5.28
N PRO A 48 -9.07 -4.83 6.44
CA PRO A 48 -8.45 -3.59 6.88
C PRO A 48 -6.91 -3.68 6.87
N LYS A 49 -6.27 -2.72 6.21
CA LYS A 49 -4.79 -2.67 6.02
C LYS A 49 -4.23 -3.86 5.22
N MET A 50 -5.03 -4.48 4.37
CA MET A 50 -4.61 -5.50 3.41
C MET A 50 -5.28 -5.27 2.05
N TYR A 51 -4.54 -4.68 1.14
CA TYR A 51 -5.03 -4.25 -0.16
C TYR A 51 -3.89 -4.06 -1.15
N SER A 52 -4.25 -4.04 -2.42
CA SER A 52 -3.36 -3.78 -3.55
C SER A 52 -4.02 -2.77 -4.47
N ILE A 53 -3.27 -1.73 -4.84
CA ILE A 53 -3.70 -0.68 -5.77
C ILE A 53 -2.75 -0.71 -6.97
N LEU A 54 -3.31 -0.86 -8.16
CA LEU A 54 -2.59 -0.75 -9.43
C LEU A 54 -2.83 0.65 -9.99
N GLU A 55 -1.76 1.38 -10.30
CA GLU A 55 -1.85 2.68 -10.95
C GLU A 55 -2.10 2.53 -12.47
N ALA A 56 -2.80 3.49 -13.08
CA ALA A 56 -3.16 3.48 -14.52
C ALA A 56 -1.97 3.35 -15.46
N ASN A 57 -0.83 3.91 -15.08
CA ASN A 57 0.39 3.86 -15.90
C ASN A 57 1.18 2.55 -15.70
N GLY A 58 0.78 1.68 -14.76
CA GLY A 58 1.47 0.42 -14.46
C GLY A 58 2.83 0.58 -13.77
N ASP A 59 3.29 1.80 -13.51
CA ASP A 59 4.63 2.09 -12.99
C ASP A 59 4.83 1.66 -11.53
N LYS A 60 3.76 1.72 -10.71
CA LYS A 60 3.82 1.39 -9.29
C LYS A 60 2.57 0.66 -8.79
N ASP A 61 2.83 -0.40 -8.03
CA ASP A 61 1.83 -1.07 -7.21
C ASP A 61 1.93 -0.59 -5.77
N ILE A 62 0.85 -0.06 -5.21
CA ILE A 62 0.76 0.18 -3.77
C ILE A 62 0.20 -1.08 -3.11
N LYS A 63 1.07 -1.83 -2.43
CA LYS A 63 0.69 -3.06 -1.72
C LYS A 63 0.78 -2.87 -0.21
N LYS A 64 -0.28 -3.25 0.50
CA LYS A 64 -0.32 -3.31 1.96
C LYS A 64 -0.78 -4.69 2.40
N ALA A 65 -0.07 -5.27 3.37
CA ALA A 65 -0.45 -6.53 3.99
C ALA A 65 -0.14 -6.49 5.49
N LYS A 66 -1.18 -6.26 6.31
CA LYS A 66 -1.04 -6.25 7.77
C LYS A 66 -0.42 -7.57 8.27
N GLY A 67 0.65 -7.46 9.05
CA GLY A 67 1.34 -8.59 9.67
C GLY A 67 2.43 -9.23 8.80
N VAL A 68 2.61 -8.77 7.56
CA VAL A 68 3.66 -9.26 6.65
C VAL A 68 4.81 -8.26 6.62
N LYS A 69 6.05 -8.74 6.62
CA LYS A 69 7.22 -7.87 6.51
C LYS A 69 7.25 -7.15 5.16
N ARG A 70 7.65 -5.87 5.17
CA ARG A 70 7.68 -5.00 3.99
C ARG A 70 8.42 -5.64 2.80
N TYR A 71 9.60 -6.21 3.04
CA TYR A 71 10.39 -6.84 1.97
C TYR A 71 9.66 -8.00 1.27
N VAL A 72 8.81 -8.74 1.99
CA VAL A 72 8.02 -9.84 1.41
C VAL A 72 6.90 -9.28 0.55
N VAL A 73 6.23 -8.23 1.03
CA VAL A 73 5.18 -7.55 0.26
C VAL A 73 5.72 -6.95 -1.03
N GLU A 74 6.93 -6.37 -0.98
CA GLU A 74 7.57 -5.74 -2.14
C GLU A 74 8.13 -6.77 -3.14
N LYS A 75 8.78 -7.84 -2.66
CA LYS A 75 9.51 -8.78 -3.53
C LYS A 75 8.72 -10.00 -3.95
N HIS A 76 7.80 -10.49 -3.11
CA HIS A 76 7.18 -11.80 -3.29
C HIS A 76 5.68 -11.75 -3.55
N ILE A 77 5.00 -10.65 -3.20
CA ILE A 77 3.55 -10.54 -3.38
C ILE A 77 3.24 -9.61 -4.56
N ARG A 78 2.46 -10.10 -5.52
CA ARG A 78 2.00 -9.35 -6.71
C ARG A 78 0.53 -8.96 -6.62
N HIS A 79 0.12 -7.93 -7.36
CA HIS A 79 -1.27 -7.48 -7.44
C HIS A 79 -2.21 -8.63 -7.87
N GLU A 80 -1.79 -9.42 -8.85
CA GLU A 80 -2.56 -10.58 -9.33
C GLU A 80 -2.88 -11.59 -8.22
N GLN A 81 -1.98 -11.80 -7.26
CA GLN A 81 -2.22 -12.73 -6.15
C GLN A 81 -3.36 -12.25 -5.25
N TYR A 82 -3.49 -10.94 -5.02
CA TYR A 82 -4.66 -10.39 -4.32
C TYR A 82 -5.94 -10.65 -5.09
N ARG A 83 -5.92 -10.49 -6.42
CA ARG A 83 -7.06 -10.75 -7.30
C ARG A 83 -7.46 -12.23 -7.26
N GLU A 84 -6.49 -13.14 -7.37
CA GLU A 84 -6.74 -14.57 -7.26
C GLU A 84 -7.26 -14.96 -5.88
N ALA A 85 -6.72 -14.37 -4.81
CA ALA A 85 -7.18 -14.65 -3.46
C ALA A 85 -8.63 -14.19 -3.24
N LEU A 86 -9.00 -13.03 -3.78
CA LEU A 86 -10.35 -12.50 -3.66
C LEU A 86 -11.39 -13.31 -4.46
N PHE A 87 -11.12 -13.58 -5.74
CA PHE A 87 -12.11 -14.18 -6.63
C PHE A 87 -12.04 -15.72 -6.68
N LYS A 88 -10.84 -16.30 -6.63
CA LYS A 88 -10.64 -17.76 -6.70
C LYS A 88 -10.55 -18.41 -5.32
N LYS A 89 -10.64 -17.64 -4.23
CA LYS A 89 -10.48 -18.10 -2.84
C LYS A 89 -9.18 -18.90 -2.63
N LYS A 90 -8.13 -18.54 -3.37
CA LYS A 90 -6.83 -19.21 -3.32
C LYS A 90 -6.01 -18.63 -2.17
N THR A 91 -5.42 -19.51 -1.37
CA THR A 91 -4.55 -19.11 -0.26
C THR A 91 -3.10 -19.08 -0.72
N PHE A 92 -2.39 -17.98 -0.49
CA PHE A 92 -0.96 -17.89 -0.74
C PHE A 92 -0.19 -18.00 0.57
N ARG A 93 0.99 -18.62 0.54
CA ARG A 93 1.87 -18.76 1.71
C ARG A 93 3.25 -18.25 1.36
N HIS A 94 3.73 -17.28 2.13
CA HIS A 94 5.06 -16.70 1.96
C HIS A 94 5.87 -16.87 3.26
N GLY A 95 7.11 -17.32 3.13
CA GLY A 95 8.04 -17.39 4.25
C GLY A 95 8.61 -16.02 4.56
N MET A 96 8.69 -15.66 5.84
CA MET A 96 9.41 -14.47 6.29
C MET A 96 10.34 -14.81 7.44
N ASP A 97 11.57 -14.30 7.37
CA ASP A 97 12.57 -14.56 8.41
C ASP A 97 12.36 -13.55 9.53
N VAL A 98 12.10 -14.02 10.74
CA VAL A 98 11.86 -13.17 11.92
C VAL A 98 12.84 -13.57 13.01
N LEU A 99 13.52 -12.59 13.59
CA LEU A 99 14.27 -12.81 14.82
C LEU A 99 13.26 -12.83 15.98
N ARG A 100 12.95 -14.02 16.47
CA ARG A 100 12.21 -14.23 17.72
C ARG A 100 13.09 -15.06 18.65
N SER A 101 13.16 -14.66 19.91
CA SER A 101 13.73 -15.48 20.97
C SER A 101 12.60 -16.31 21.57
N GLU A 102 12.57 -17.59 21.24
CA GLU A 102 11.79 -18.61 21.97
C GLU A 102 12.79 -19.57 22.58
N ARG A 103 12.93 -19.59 23.91
CA ARG A 103 13.94 -20.40 24.61
C ARG A 103 15.34 -20.29 23.97
N HIS A 104 15.77 -19.08 23.63
CA HIS A 104 17.06 -18.79 22.98
C HIS A 104 17.28 -19.43 21.59
N HIS A 105 16.23 -19.86 20.87
CA HIS A 105 16.33 -20.41 19.52
C HIS A 105 15.70 -19.49 18.46
N ARG A 106 16.35 -19.38 17.29
CA ARG A 106 15.84 -18.66 16.10
C ARG A 106 14.84 -19.53 15.32
N ARG A 107 13.74 -18.94 14.82
CA ARG A 107 12.73 -19.64 14.00
C ARG A 107 12.28 -18.82 12.78
N ARG A 108 11.95 -19.51 11.69
CA ARG A 108 11.34 -18.97 10.47
C ARG A 108 9.81 -19.04 10.61
N LEU A 109 9.08 -17.97 10.28
CA LEU A 109 7.61 -17.95 10.31
C LEU A 109 7.06 -17.89 8.89
N SER A 110 6.09 -18.76 8.57
CA SER A 110 5.31 -18.67 7.34
C SER A 110 4.03 -17.87 7.61
N VAL A 111 3.75 -16.90 6.75
CA VAL A 111 2.50 -16.13 6.81
C VAL A 111 1.68 -16.46 5.57
N SER A 112 0.39 -16.73 5.78
CA SER A 112 -0.57 -16.89 4.69
C SER A 112 -1.18 -15.52 4.37
N VAL A 113 -1.22 -15.18 3.08
CA VAL A 113 -1.90 -13.99 2.54
C VAL A 113 -2.98 -14.47 1.57
#